data_AF-A0A7S1MN55-F1
#
_entry.id   AF-A0A7S1MN55-F1
#
_cell.length_a   1.000
_cell.length_b   1.000
_cell.length_c   1.000
_cell.angle_alpha   90.00
_cell.angle_beta   90.00
_cell.angle_gamma   90.00
#
_symmetry.space_group_name_H-M   'P 1'
#
loop_
_entity.id
_entity.type
_entity.pdbx_description
1 polymer ?
#
loop_
_entity_poly.entity_id
_entity_poly.type
_entity_poly.pdbx_seq_one_letter_code
_entity_poly.pdbx_strand_id
1 'polypeptide(L)'
;MVLVQHPAVPKTARQQATLKFHLNLPKLQKWRKLGHNVEARMCLLTNYDCHQTWPTSLDFNVNKRKVFDIPPPTPLHVRRDVPHNISANLHSGMNTVEVEIRD
;
A
#
# COMPACT_ATOMS: atom_id res chain seq x y z
N MET A 1 8.37 -17.20 6.49
CA MET A 1 7.03 -16.90 7.01
C MET A 1 6.18 -16.48 5.82
N VAL A 2 5.33 -17.35 5.31
CA VAL A 2 4.40 -17.02 4.21
C VAL A 2 3.10 -16.58 4.86
N LEU A 3 2.78 -15.29 4.77
CA LEU A 3 1.49 -14.78 5.21
C LEU A 3 0.50 -15.00 4.06
N VAL A 4 -0.33 -16.04 4.16
CA VAL A 4 -1.42 -16.25 3.20
C VAL A 4 -2.62 -15.48 3.72
N GLN A 5 -2.91 -14.33 3.12
CA GLN A 5 -4.15 -13.58 3.36
C GLN A 5 -5.19 -13.98 2.32
N HIS A 6 -6.41 -14.29 2.76
CA HIS A 6 -7.54 -14.37 1.85
C HIS A 6 -7.76 -12.99 1.19
N PRO A 7 -8.24 -12.94 -0.07
CA PRO A 7 -8.53 -11.67 -0.73
C PRO A 7 -9.43 -10.81 0.15
N ALA A 8 -8.91 -9.65 0.55
CA ALA A 8 -9.62 -8.75 1.44
C ALA A 8 -10.71 -7.92 0.74
N VAL A 9 -10.85 -8.10 -0.58
CA VAL A 9 -11.84 -7.45 -1.44
C VAL A 9 -12.77 -8.51 -2.02
N PRO A 10 -14.11 -8.33 -1.96
CA PRO A 10 -15.06 -9.24 -2.58
C PRO A 10 -14.87 -9.33 -4.09
N LYS A 11 -15.09 -10.52 -4.69
CA LYS A 11 -15.04 -10.71 -6.15
C LYS A 11 -16.02 -9.82 -6.94
N THR A 12 -17.04 -9.29 -6.27
CA THR A 12 -18.06 -8.41 -6.85
C THR A 12 -17.67 -6.94 -6.87
N ALA A 13 -16.62 -6.54 -6.14
CA ALA A 13 -16.11 -5.17 -6.21
C ALA A 13 -15.49 -4.94 -7.59
N ARG A 14 -16.08 -4.03 -8.36
CA ARG A 14 -15.66 -3.80 -9.76
C ARG A 14 -14.95 -2.47 -10.00
N GLN A 15 -15.23 -1.45 -9.21
CA GLN A 15 -14.71 -0.09 -9.44
C GLN A 15 -14.10 0.56 -8.20
N GLN A 16 -14.50 0.11 -7.01
CA GLN A 16 -14.00 0.63 -5.75
C GLN A 16 -13.83 -0.50 -4.74
N ALA A 17 -12.74 -0.43 -3.99
CA ALA A 17 -12.48 -1.34 -2.89
C ALA A 17 -11.88 -0.60 -1.71
N THR A 18 -12.28 -0.97 -0.50
CA THR A 18 -11.67 -0.49 0.73
C THR A 18 -11.06 -1.67 1.47
N LEU A 19 -9.77 -1.55 1.76
CA LEU A 19 -8.97 -2.52 2.49
C LEU A 19 -8.60 -1.93 3.85
N LYS A 20 -8.85 -2.68 4.92
CA LYS A 20 -8.38 -2.33 6.26
C LYS A 20 -7.67 -3.51 6.91
N PHE A 21 -6.46 -3.30 7.39
CA PHE A 21 -5.69 -4.34 8.07
C PHE A 21 -4.78 -3.75 9.16
N HIS A 22 -4.33 -4.62 10.05
CA HIS A 22 -3.40 -4.27 11.13
C HIS A 22 -2.00 -4.76 10.80
N LEU A 23 -1.00 -3.90 10.98
CA LEU A 23 0.41 -4.17 10.72
C LEU A 23 1.20 -4.03 12.02
N ASN A 24 1.61 -5.16 12.61
CA ASN A 24 2.39 -5.17 13.84
C ASN A 24 3.90 -5.11 13.56
N LEU A 25 4.54 -4.02 13.96
CA LEU A 25 5.95 -3.74 13.73
C LEU A 25 6.70 -3.51 15.07
N PRO A 26 6.88 -4.54 15.91
CA PRO A 26 7.48 -4.37 17.24
C PRO A 26 8.96 -3.95 17.17
N LYS A 27 9.64 -4.23 16.05
CA LYS A 27 11.07 -3.95 15.85
C LYS A 27 11.33 -2.72 14.96
N LEU A 28 10.31 -1.89 14.69
CA LEU A 28 10.41 -0.77 13.76
C LEU A 28 11.56 0.19 14.12
N GLN A 29 11.73 0.53 15.40
CA GLN A 29 12.83 1.40 15.84
C GLN A 29 14.21 0.80 15.53
N LYS A 30 14.37 -0.52 15.72
CA LYS A 30 15.62 -1.22 15.38
C LYS A 30 15.89 -1.16 13.87
N TRP A 31 14.86 -1.39 13.05
CA TRP A 31 14.97 -1.31 11.59
C TRP A 31 15.38 0.08 11.12
N ARG A 32 14.79 1.15 11.68
CA ARG A 32 15.18 2.53 11.37
C ARG A 32 16.64 2.82 11.70
N LYS A 33 17.13 2.36 12.86
CA LYS A 33 18.55 2.52 13.25
C LYS A 33 19.50 1.79 12.31
N LEU A 34 19.06 0.71 11.67
CA LEU A 34 19.81 -0.05 10.66
C LEU A 34 19.65 0.52 9.24
N GLY A 35 18.92 1.63 9.06
CA GLY A 35 18.64 2.23 7.75
C GLY A 35 17.63 1.45 6.90
N HIS A 36 16.86 0.53 7.50
CA HIS A 36 15.84 -0.22 6.78
C HIS A 36 14.52 0.55 6.68
N ASN A 37 13.86 0.42 5.52
CA ASN A 37 12.58 1.06 5.22
C ASN A 37 11.45 0.05 5.04
N VAL A 38 10.22 0.54 5.19
CA VAL A 38 8.97 -0.15 4.91
C VAL A 38 8.35 0.57 3.73
N GLU A 39 8.14 -0.16 2.63
CA GLU A 39 7.59 0.37 1.39
C GLU A 39 6.21 -0.21 1.13
N ALA A 40 5.31 0.63 0.62
CA ALA A 40 4.05 0.23 0.04
C ALA A 40 4.24 0.02 -1.47
N ARG A 41 3.78 -1.14 -1.94
CA ARG A 41 3.81 -1.58 -3.33
C ARG A 41 2.43 -2.08 -3.74
N MET A 42 2.11 -1.91 -5.00
CA MET A 42 0.91 -2.43 -5.62
C MET A 42 1.35 -3.14 -6.89
N CYS A 43 0.97 -4.40 -7.02
CA CYS A 43 1.38 -5.21 -8.14
C CYS A 43 0.15 -5.76 -8.82
N LEU A 44 0.12 -5.65 -10.14
CA LEU A 44 -0.84 -6.38 -10.96
C LEU A 44 -0.27 -7.77 -11.25
N LEU A 45 -1.09 -8.78 -10.95
CA LEU A 45 -0.80 -10.16 -11.23
C LEU A 45 -1.53 -10.52 -12.54
N THR A 46 -0.84 -10.35 -13.67
CA THR A 46 -1.27 -10.86 -14.98
C THR A 46 -0.66 -12.23 -15.23
N ASN A 47 -1.23 -13.03 -16.16
CA ASN A 47 -0.78 -14.35 -16.62
C ASN A 47 0.73 -14.65 -16.37
N TYR A 48 1.07 -15.10 -15.16
CA TYR A 48 2.39 -15.50 -14.68
C TYR A 48 3.44 -14.41 -14.39
N ASP A 49 3.15 -13.14 -14.67
CA ASP A 49 4.06 -12.02 -14.39
C ASP A 49 3.48 -11.03 -13.37
N CYS A 50 4.33 -10.64 -12.41
CA CYS A 50 4.04 -9.64 -11.40
C CYS A 50 4.77 -8.34 -11.76
N HIS A 51 4.01 -7.29 -12.05
CA HIS A 51 4.58 -5.97 -12.30
C HIS A 51 3.98 -4.93 -11.35
N GLN A 52 4.83 -4.04 -10.86
CA GLN A 52 4.41 -2.91 -10.03
C GLN A 52 3.52 -1.98 -10.88
N THR A 53 2.33 -1.69 -10.39
CA THR A 53 1.43 -0.70 -10.98
C THR A 53 0.47 -0.18 -9.92
N TRP A 54 0.15 1.11 -9.98
CA TRP A 54 -0.87 1.71 -9.14
C TRP A 54 -2.21 1.76 -9.89
N PRO A 55 -3.35 1.69 -9.18
CA PRO A 55 -4.68 1.81 -9.81
C PRO A 55 -4.90 3.23 -10.38
N THR A 56 -6.04 3.45 -11.02
CA THR A 56 -6.45 4.77 -11.50
C THR A 56 -6.35 5.83 -10.40
N SER A 57 -6.89 5.57 -9.20
CA SER A 57 -6.58 6.37 -8.02
C SER A 57 -6.55 5.56 -6.73
N LEU A 58 -5.81 6.04 -5.74
CA LEU A 58 -5.67 5.38 -4.44
C LEU A 58 -5.46 6.39 -3.32
N ASP A 59 -6.14 6.18 -2.19
CA ASP A 59 -5.88 6.90 -0.94
C ASP A 59 -5.26 5.94 0.08
N PHE A 60 -4.05 6.23 0.57
CA PHE A 60 -3.34 5.40 1.55
C PHE A 60 -3.28 6.09 2.91
N ASN A 61 -3.92 5.50 3.91
CA ASN A 61 -3.99 6.02 5.26
C ASN A 61 -3.32 5.06 6.25
N VAL A 62 -2.61 5.63 7.21
CA VAL A 62 -2.02 4.92 8.35
C VAL A 62 -2.46 5.63 9.61
N ASN A 63 -3.04 4.89 10.55
CA ASN A 63 -3.52 5.41 11.84
C ASN A 63 -4.44 6.63 11.68
N LYS A 64 -5.39 6.56 10.74
CA LYS A 64 -6.35 7.64 10.37
C LYS A 64 -5.72 8.90 9.75
N ARG A 65 -4.45 8.84 9.35
CA ARG A 65 -3.76 9.95 8.65
C ARG A 65 -3.40 9.54 7.23
N LYS A 66 -3.69 10.41 6.25
CA LYS A 66 -3.25 10.24 4.87
C LYS A 66 -1.73 10.31 4.79
N VAL A 67 -1.12 9.27 4.21
CA VAL A 67 0.34 9.14 4.02
C VAL A 67 0.73 9.53 2.60
N PHE A 68 0.00 9.00 1.62
CA PHE A 68 0.14 9.37 0.22
C PHE A 68 -1.17 9.09 -0.51
N ASP A 69 -1.28 9.64 -1.71
CA ASP A 69 -2.32 9.32 -2.68
C ASP A 69 -1.70 9.10 -4.06
N ILE A 70 -2.40 8.32 -4.86
CA ILE A 70 -2.13 8.18 -6.28
C ILE A 70 -3.25 8.93 -7.01
N PRO A 71 -2.99 10.11 -7.60
CA PRO A 71 -3.99 10.83 -8.36
C PRO A 71 -4.26 10.13 -9.70
N PRO A 72 -5.43 10.38 -10.33
CA PRO A 72 -5.69 9.98 -11.70
C PRO A 72 -4.55 10.36 -12.65
N PRO A 73 -4.24 9.53 -13.67
CA PRO A 73 -3.19 9.84 -14.62
C PRO A 73 -3.47 11.18 -15.31
N THR A 74 -2.46 12.06 -15.31
CA THR A 74 -2.50 13.32 -16.05
C THR A 74 -1.92 13.12 -17.45
N PRO A 75 -2.25 13.99 -18.44
CA PRO A 75 -1.69 13.88 -19.79
C PRO A 75 -0.16 14.01 -19.86
N LEU A 76 0.46 14.51 -18.79
CA LEU A 76 1.92 14.65 -18.69
C LEU A 76 2.56 13.30 -18.35
N HIS A 77 3.73 13.06 -18.94
CA HIS A 77 4.48 11.81 -18.79
C HIS A 77 5.20 11.74 -17.42
N VAL A 78 4.42 11.66 -16.33
CA VAL A 78 4.94 11.49 -14.97
C VAL A 78 4.95 10.01 -14.62
N ARG A 79 6.09 9.50 -14.16
CA ARG A 79 6.21 8.13 -13.66
C ARG A 79 5.29 7.89 -12.46
N ARG A 80 4.37 6.94 -12.61
CA ARG A 80 3.39 6.51 -11.59
C ARG A 80 3.65 5.07 -11.15
N ASP A 81 4.87 4.56 -11.28
CA ASP A 81 5.23 3.17 -10.97
C ASP A 81 6.15 3.06 -9.75
N VAL A 82 6.39 4.16 -9.04
CA VAL A 82 7.36 4.21 -7.94
C VAL A 82 6.72 3.70 -6.63
N PRO A 83 7.36 2.75 -5.91
CA PRO A 83 6.96 2.38 -4.55
C PRO A 83 7.00 3.56 -3.58
N HIS A 84 6.11 3.58 -2.59
CA HIS A 84 6.07 4.65 -1.59
C HIS A 84 6.70 4.20 -0.27
N ASN A 85 7.73 4.92 0.21
CA ASN A 85 8.26 4.70 1.54
C ASN A 85 7.28 5.23 2.59
N ILE A 86 6.75 4.33 3.43
CA ILE A 86 5.77 4.67 4.47
C ILE A 86 6.39 4.65 5.87
N SER A 87 7.69 4.41 6.00
CA SER A 87 8.38 4.26 7.28
C SER A 87 8.14 5.41 8.24
N ALA A 88 8.16 6.66 7.77
CA ALA A 88 8.01 7.84 8.62
C ALA A 88 6.64 7.94 9.30
N ASN A 89 5.62 7.29 8.74
CA ASN A 89 4.22 7.40 9.16
C ASN A 89 3.76 6.24 10.06
N LEU A 90 4.66 5.28 10.31
CA LEU A 90 4.42 4.12 11.16
C LEU A 90 4.93 4.38 12.58
N HIS A 91 4.28 3.79 13.59
CA HIS A 91 4.81 3.72 14.95
C HIS A 91 5.21 2.28 15.31
N SER A 92 6.04 2.15 16.34
CA SER A 92 6.40 0.82 16.86
C SER A 92 5.14 0.13 17.41
N GLY A 93 5.01 -1.17 17.17
CA GLY A 93 3.82 -1.94 17.54
C GLY A 93 2.74 -1.94 16.46
N MET A 94 1.47 -1.93 16.86
CA MET A 94 0.32 -2.17 15.98
C MET A 94 -0.11 -0.92 15.23
N ASN A 95 -0.02 -0.89 13.90
CA ASN A 95 -0.54 0.19 13.07
C ASN A 95 -1.83 -0.26 12.35
N THR A 96 -2.78 0.64 12.17
CA THR A 96 -3.95 0.40 11.32
C THR A 96 -3.71 1.02 9.95
N VAL A 97 -3.77 0.20 8.90
CA VAL A 97 -3.65 0.65 7.51
C VAL A 97 -5.02 0.57 6.85
N GLU A 98 -5.39 1.64 6.17
CA GLU A 98 -6.63 1.76 5.41
C GLU A 98 -6.28 2.24 4.00
N VAL A 99 -6.73 1.49 2.99
CA VAL A 99 -6.47 1.77 1.58
C VAL A 99 -7.80 1.84 0.86
N GLU A 100 -8.05 2.93 0.16
CA GLU A 100 -9.16 3.05 -0.77
C GLU A 100 -8.63 3.02 -2.19
N ILE A 101 -9.14 2.09 -2.99
CA ILE A 101 -8.75 1.86 -4.38
C ILE A 101 -9.93 2.24 -5.26
N ARG A 102 -9.68 2.99 -6.33
CA ARG A 102 -10.65 3.27 -7.39
C ARG A 102 -9.99 2.99 -8.73
N ASP A 103 -10.54 2.06 -9.51
CA ASP A 103 -10.00 1.60 -10.79
C ASP A 103 -11.11 1.30 -11.81
#